data_AF-A0A948SDE5-F1
#
_entry.id   AF-A0A948SDE5-F1
#
_cell.length_a   1.000
_cell.length_b   1.000
_cell.length_c   1.000
_cell.angle_alpha   90.00
_cell.angle_beta   90.00
_cell.angle_gamma   90.00
#
_symmetry.space_group_name_H-M   'P 1'
#
loop_
_entity.id
_entity.type
_entity.pdbx_description
1 polymer ?
#
loop_
_entity_poly.entity_id
_entity_poly.type
_entity_poly.pdbx_seq_one_letter_code
_entity_poly.pdbx_strand_id
1 'polypeptide(L)'
;CQPNEIKESLIGLGLWNKDSASKFIPRQYLEANRDVRLNVLRGLLDTDGWVEKWGSVRLSTASQQMANNVAELVRSLGGWCSISTKQPHFNNKEGVRTAGKPAWVCHINHPQPQSLFLLSDKVARLPATWVREKRPNFASIEPVRQVECQCISVSHPTRLYITDNDVVTHNTAFALNIAEYVAVDVGLPVAVFSMEMGGTQLAMRMLASIGRLDSHRVRTGRLTDDEWSRLTYALGKLHEAPMHIDETGGMNPTDLRGRARRLKRQVGKLGLIVIDYIQLMGTTRQGENRATEVSEISRSLKALARELDVPIIALSQLSRKVEERTDKRPMMSDLRESGAIEQDADVILMMYREEYYKPDTPDKGMAEVIIGKQRNGPTGTVNLTFLGEYTRFENLAR
;
A
#
# COMPACT_ATOMS: atom_id res chain seq x y z
N CYS A 1 31.05 -4.41 -35.23
CA CYS A 1 30.60 -5.43 -34.26
C CYS A 1 29.24 -5.01 -33.74
N GLN A 2 28.21 -5.86 -33.88
CA GLN A 2 26.90 -5.57 -33.27
C GLN A 2 27.08 -5.49 -31.74
N PRO A 3 26.43 -4.51 -31.07
CA PRO A 3 26.44 -4.45 -29.62
C PRO A 3 25.81 -5.72 -29.04
N ASN A 4 26.45 -6.28 -28.01
CA ASN A 4 25.93 -7.46 -27.32
C ASN A 4 24.80 -6.99 -26.38
N GLU A 5 23.56 -7.26 -26.75
CA GLU A 5 22.35 -6.83 -26.03
C GLU A 5 22.32 -7.29 -24.56
N ILE A 6 22.87 -8.47 -24.26
CA ILE A 6 23.00 -8.99 -22.89
C ILE A 6 23.98 -8.14 -22.09
N LYS A 7 25.11 -7.78 -22.70
CA LYS A 7 26.10 -6.90 -22.07
C LYS A 7 25.52 -5.53 -21.76
N GLU A 8 24.80 -4.92 -22.70
CA GLU A 8 24.15 -3.62 -22.49
C GLU A 8 23.07 -3.67 -21.40
N SER A 9 22.28 -4.75 -21.38
CA SER A 9 21.28 -4.98 -20.33
C SER A 9 21.93 -5.12 -18.95
N LEU A 10 23.01 -5.89 -18.83
CA LEU A 10 23.75 -6.04 -17.58
C LEU A 10 24.40 -4.73 -17.12
N ILE A 11 24.85 -3.90 -18.06
CA ILE A 11 25.36 -2.55 -17.74
C ILE A 11 24.22 -1.68 -17.20
N GLY A 12 23.06 -1.65 -17.89
CA GLY A 12 21.89 -0.88 -17.46
C GLY A 12 21.35 -1.29 -16.09
N LEU A 13 21.45 -2.58 -15.75
CA LEU A 13 21.06 -3.12 -14.44
C LEU A 13 22.15 -2.96 -13.36
N GLY A 14 23.32 -2.42 -13.69
CA GLY A 14 24.45 -2.28 -12.76
C GLY A 14 25.08 -3.61 -12.32
N LEU A 15 24.86 -4.69 -13.08
CA LEU A 15 25.36 -6.04 -12.81
C LEU A 15 26.64 -6.37 -13.59
N TRP A 16 26.99 -5.56 -14.60
CA TRP A 16 28.23 -5.74 -15.35
C TRP A 16 29.47 -5.49 -14.48
N ASN A 17 30.52 -6.30 -14.68
CA ASN A 17 31.77 -6.28 -13.88
C ASN A 17 31.61 -6.48 -12.36
N LYS A 18 30.46 -7.00 -11.90
CA LYS A 18 30.29 -7.41 -10.51
C LYS A 18 30.85 -8.82 -10.30
N ASP A 19 31.57 -9.00 -9.20
CA ASP A 19 31.99 -10.32 -8.76
C ASP A 19 30.89 -11.00 -7.93
N SER A 20 31.08 -12.28 -7.60
CA SER A 20 30.13 -13.04 -6.79
C SER A 20 29.88 -12.45 -5.40
N ALA A 21 30.76 -11.56 -4.92
CA ALA A 21 30.64 -10.90 -3.62
C ALA A 21 29.84 -9.58 -3.68
N SER A 22 29.68 -8.99 -4.86
CA SER A 22 29.01 -7.71 -5.07
C SER A 22 27.75 -7.80 -5.93
N LYS A 23 27.32 -9.01 -6.34
CA LYS A 23 26.04 -9.23 -7.03
C LYS A 23 24.83 -8.89 -6.14
N PHE A 24 23.72 -8.44 -6.74
CA PHE A 24 22.47 -8.08 -6.07
C PHE A 24 21.28 -8.32 -7.01
N ILE A 25 20.03 -8.18 -6.53
CA ILE A 25 18.83 -8.19 -7.38
C ILE A 25 18.41 -6.73 -7.62
N PRO A 26 18.32 -6.26 -8.88
CA PRO A 26 17.88 -4.90 -9.16
C PRO A 26 16.47 -4.63 -8.62
N ARG A 27 16.26 -3.42 -8.09
CA ARG A 27 15.04 -3.06 -7.36
C ARG A 27 13.76 -3.22 -8.18
N GLN A 28 13.80 -2.91 -9.48
CA GLN A 28 12.69 -3.12 -10.40
C GLN A 28 12.18 -4.57 -10.46
N TYR A 29 13.02 -5.57 -10.13
CA TYR A 29 12.61 -6.98 -10.06
C TYR A 29 12.09 -7.37 -8.68
N LEU A 30 12.47 -6.66 -7.60
CA LEU A 30 11.92 -6.85 -6.25
C LEU A 30 10.51 -6.26 -6.12
N GLU A 31 10.23 -5.21 -6.89
CA GLU A 31 8.95 -4.47 -6.90
C GLU A 31 8.03 -4.90 -8.06
N ALA A 32 8.48 -5.80 -8.93
CA ALA A 32 7.69 -6.29 -10.05
C ALA A 32 6.45 -7.08 -9.59
N ASN A 33 5.54 -7.34 -10.52
CA ASN A 33 4.39 -8.20 -10.26
C ASN A 33 4.81 -9.59 -9.73
N ARG A 34 3.88 -10.28 -9.07
CA ARG A 34 4.13 -11.58 -8.42
C ARG A 34 4.79 -12.61 -9.36
N ASP A 35 4.37 -12.68 -10.61
CA ASP A 35 4.82 -13.70 -11.55
C ASP A 35 6.27 -13.44 -11.99
N VAL A 36 6.66 -12.19 -12.24
CA VAL A 36 8.05 -11.79 -12.51
C VAL A 36 8.95 -12.10 -11.31
N ARG A 37 8.52 -11.73 -10.10
CA ARG A 37 9.25 -12.00 -8.86
C ARG A 37 9.47 -13.49 -8.64
N LEU A 38 8.44 -14.30 -8.85
CA LEU A 38 8.53 -15.75 -8.76
C LEU A 38 9.49 -16.32 -9.80
N ASN A 39 9.49 -15.81 -11.03
CA ASN A 39 10.41 -16.26 -12.09
C ASN A 39 11.88 -15.90 -11.79
N VAL A 40 12.14 -14.72 -11.23
CA VAL A 40 13.49 -14.36 -10.76
C VAL A 40 13.95 -15.29 -9.65
N LEU A 41 13.08 -15.55 -8.66
CA LEU A 41 13.39 -16.48 -7.57
C LEU A 41 13.67 -17.90 -8.10
N ARG A 42 12.85 -18.39 -9.04
CA ARG A 42 13.05 -19.69 -9.71
C ARG A 42 14.40 -19.76 -10.40
N GLY A 43 14.73 -18.76 -11.21
CA GLY A 43 16.02 -18.70 -11.91
C GLY A 43 17.21 -18.77 -10.96
N LEU A 44 17.15 -18.04 -9.83
CA LEU A 44 18.19 -18.07 -8.80
C LEU A 44 18.29 -19.42 -8.08
N LEU A 45 17.16 -20.07 -7.80
CA LEU A 45 17.11 -21.36 -7.12
C LEU A 45 17.50 -22.52 -8.05
N ASP A 46 17.19 -22.43 -9.33
CA ASP A 46 17.59 -23.42 -10.32
C ASP A 46 19.11 -23.38 -10.58
N THR A 47 19.74 -22.21 -10.52
CA THR A 47 21.20 -22.08 -10.67
C THR A 47 21.96 -22.37 -9.38
N ASP A 48 21.69 -21.62 -8.31
CA ASP A 48 22.50 -21.59 -7.09
C ASP A 48 21.81 -22.28 -5.89
N GLY A 49 20.54 -22.70 -6.05
CA GLY A 49 19.75 -23.35 -5.01
C GLY A 49 19.80 -24.88 -5.02
N TRP A 50 19.49 -25.49 -3.88
CA TRP A 50 19.32 -26.93 -3.75
C TRP A 50 18.21 -27.29 -2.76
N VAL A 51 17.76 -28.54 -2.84
CA VAL A 51 16.77 -29.14 -1.94
C VAL A 51 17.49 -30.14 -1.04
N GLU A 52 17.34 -29.99 0.27
CA GLU A 52 17.91 -30.94 1.24
C GLU A 52 17.09 -32.23 1.31
N LYS A 53 17.65 -33.28 1.91
CA LYS A 53 17.02 -34.62 2.01
C LYS A 53 15.62 -34.60 2.64
N TRP A 54 15.35 -33.63 3.51
CA TRP A 54 14.07 -33.43 4.18
C TRP A 54 13.19 -32.35 3.51
N GLY A 55 13.51 -31.96 2.27
CA GLY A 55 12.67 -31.10 1.43
C GLY A 55 12.82 -29.59 1.65
N SER A 56 13.72 -29.14 2.53
CA SER A 56 13.95 -27.69 2.72
C SER A 56 14.80 -27.12 1.60
N VAL A 57 14.48 -25.90 1.19
CA VAL A 57 15.18 -25.20 0.10
C VAL A 57 16.30 -24.35 0.67
N ARG A 58 17.47 -24.39 0.02
CA ARG A 58 18.59 -23.51 0.37
C ARG A 58 19.19 -22.87 -0.87
N LEU A 59 19.77 -21.70 -0.67
CA LEU A 59 20.61 -21.00 -1.64
C LEU A 59 21.82 -20.43 -0.92
N SER A 60 23.00 -20.52 -1.51
CA SER A 60 24.23 -19.95 -0.94
C SER A 60 24.83 -18.93 -1.89
N THR A 61 25.26 -17.79 -1.33
CA THR A 61 25.87 -16.70 -2.09
C THR A 61 27.03 -16.10 -1.31
N ALA A 62 28.01 -15.54 -2.02
CA ALA A 62 29.13 -14.78 -1.44
C ALA A 62 28.82 -13.28 -1.30
N SER A 63 27.59 -12.85 -1.63
CA SER A 63 27.13 -11.47 -1.47
C SER A 63 26.06 -11.39 -0.39
N GLN A 64 26.31 -10.60 0.65
CA GLN A 64 25.33 -10.32 1.70
C GLN A 64 24.10 -9.59 1.15
N GLN A 65 24.30 -8.66 0.21
CA GLN A 65 23.21 -7.90 -0.41
C GLN A 65 22.30 -8.83 -1.22
N MET A 66 22.86 -9.75 -2.01
CA MET A 66 22.09 -10.77 -2.72
C MET A 66 21.30 -11.65 -1.75
N ALA A 67 21.91 -12.08 -0.64
CA ALA A 67 21.22 -12.90 0.36
C ALA A 67 20.02 -12.16 0.97
N ASN A 68 20.18 -10.86 1.26
CA ASN A 68 19.10 -10.01 1.75
C ASN A 68 18.00 -9.83 0.70
N ASN A 69 18.34 -9.58 -0.57
CA ASN A 69 17.36 -9.45 -1.65
C ASN A 69 16.60 -10.76 -1.91
N VAL A 70 17.26 -11.93 -1.85
CA VAL A 70 16.58 -13.23 -1.93
C VAL A 70 15.62 -13.41 -0.76
N ALA A 71 16.02 -13.00 0.45
CA ALA A 71 15.14 -13.10 1.61
C ALA A 71 13.91 -12.19 1.48
N GLU A 72 14.09 -10.96 0.99
CA GLU A 72 13.01 -10.02 0.67
C GLU A 72 12.05 -10.59 -0.38
N LEU A 73 12.60 -11.10 -1.49
CA LEU A 73 11.83 -11.69 -2.57
C LEU A 73 10.99 -12.89 -2.09
N VAL A 74 11.59 -13.81 -1.33
CA VAL A 74 10.90 -14.96 -0.74
C VAL A 74 9.77 -14.52 0.20
N ARG A 75 10.01 -13.53 1.05
CA ARG A 75 9.01 -13.01 2.00
C ARG A 75 7.85 -12.33 1.27
N SER A 76 8.16 -11.57 0.22
CA SER A 76 7.16 -10.89 -0.61
C SER A 76 6.22 -11.85 -1.36
N LEU A 77 6.64 -13.10 -1.55
CA LEU A 77 5.88 -14.17 -2.20
C LEU A 77 5.11 -15.06 -1.20
N GLY A 78 5.15 -14.73 0.10
CA GLY A 78 4.49 -15.49 1.17
C GLY A 78 5.36 -16.60 1.79
N GLY A 79 6.65 -16.63 1.48
CA GLY A 79 7.62 -17.54 2.07
C GLY A 79 8.34 -17.00 3.30
N TRP A 80 9.10 -17.86 3.95
CA TRP A 80 10.01 -17.57 5.04
C TRP A 80 11.44 -17.80 4.60
N CYS A 81 12.31 -16.81 4.82
CA CYS A 81 13.73 -16.93 4.58
C CYS A 81 14.53 -16.46 5.79
N SER A 82 15.39 -17.33 6.33
CA SER A 82 16.41 -16.97 7.33
C SER A 82 17.79 -17.08 6.71
N ILE A 83 18.73 -16.22 7.12
CA ILE A 83 20.09 -16.19 6.59
C ILE A 83 21.06 -16.64 7.69
N SER A 84 21.97 -17.57 7.37
CA SER A 84 23.07 -17.95 8.25
C SER A 84 24.40 -17.78 7.53
N THR A 85 25.46 -17.45 8.26
CA THR A 85 26.82 -17.36 7.70
C THR A 85 27.55 -18.69 7.86
N LYS A 86 28.32 -19.09 6.85
CA LYS A 86 29.25 -20.22 6.88
C LYS A 86 30.62 -19.76 6.41
N GLN A 87 31.68 -20.25 7.04
CA GLN A 87 33.05 -20.12 6.52
C GLN A 87 33.40 -21.36 5.68
N PRO A 88 33.35 -21.29 4.34
CA PRO A 88 33.82 -22.40 3.52
C PRO A 88 35.33 -22.57 3.70
N HIS A 89 35.82 -23.79 3.50
CA HIS A 89 37.25 -24.07 3.43
C HIS A 89 37.51 -24.72 2.09
N PHE A 90 38.66 -24.41 1.50
CA PHE A 90 39.11 -25.02 0.26
C PHE A 90 40.59 -25.39 0.42
N ASN A 91 41.03 -26.40 -0.31
CA ASN A 91 42.46 -26.71 -0.37
C ASN A 91 43.08 -25.80 -1.42
N ASN A 92 44.10 -25.04 -1.03
CA ASN A 92 44.88 -24.26 -1.99
C ASN A 92 45.67 -25.20 -2.93
N LYS A 93 46.36 -24.64 -3.93
CA LYS A 93 47.14 -25.44 -4.89
C LYS A 93 48.28 -26.24 -4.23
N GLU A 94 48.66 -25.91 -3.00
CA GLU A 94 49.67 -26.58 -2.19
C GLU A 94 49.07 -27.63 -1.24
N GLY A 95 47.77 -27.90 -1.32
CA GLY A 95 47.07 -28.88 -0.48
C GLY A 95 46.75 -28.40 0.94
N VAL A 96 47.06 -27.15 1.26
CA VAL A 96 46.78 -26.55 2.57
C VAL A 96 45.31 -26.15 2.64
N ARG A 97 44.62 -26.58 3.70
CA ARG A 97 43.22 -26.20 3.96
C ARG A 97 43.16 -24.73 4.40
N THR A 98 42.69 -23.87 3.51
CA THR A 98 42.54 -22.43 3.73
C THR A 98 41.07 -22.06 3.89
N ALA A 99 40.78 -21.08 4.74
CA ALA A 99 39.44 -20.51 4.86
C ALA A 99 39.12 -19.66 3.62
N GLY A 100 38.00 -19.94 2.94
CA GLY A 100 37.44 -19.10 1.89
C GLY A 100 36.65 -17.93 2.45
N LYS A 101 36.20 -17.01 1.59
CA LYS A 101 35.34 -15.88 2.00
C LYS A 101 34.05 -16.38 2.66
N PRO A 102 33.49 -15.65 3.64
CA PRO A 102 32.21 -16.03 4.25
C PRO A 102 31.12 -16.15 3.19
N ALA A 103 30.28 -17.17 3.34
CA ALA A 103 29.13 -17.43 2.48
C ALA A 103 27.84 -17.27 3.30
N TRP A 104 26.85 -16.62 2.72
CA TRP A 104 25.53 -16.45 3.28
C TRP A 104 24.62 -17.54 2.71
N VAL A 105 23.97 -18.28 3.59
CA VAL A 105 23.05 -19.38 3.23
C VAL A 105 21.64 -18.94 3.59
N CYS A 106 20.80 -18.78 2.57
CA CYS A 106 19.37 -18.53 2.67
C CYS A 106 18.66 -19.87 2.89
N HIS A 107 17.95 -20.00 4.01
CA HIS A 107 17.11 -21.14 4.36
C HIS A 107 15.65 -20.80 4.07
N ILE A 108 15.13 -21.37 3.00
CA ILE A 108 13.86 -20.99 2.40
C ILE A 108 12.81 -22.05 2.74
N ASN A 109 11.66 -21.55 3.22
CA ASN A 109 10.45 -22.33 3.44
C ASN A 109 9.30 -21.59 2.75
N HIS A 110 8.49 -22.27 1.96
CA HIS A 110 7.39 -21.66 1.23
C HIS A 110 6.16 -22.57 1.30
N PRO A 111 4.93 -22.02 1.46
CA PRO A 111 3.71 -22.83 1.55
C PRO A 111 3.49 -23.75 0.33
N GLN A 112 3.95 -23.30 -0.83
CA GLN A 112 3.93 -24.05 -2.09
C GLN A 112 5.38 -24.26 -2.58
N PRO A 113 6.15 -25.21 -2.03
CA PRO A 113 7.58 -25.30 -2.30
C PRO A 113 7.89 -25.76 -3.74
N GLN A 114 7.03 -26.60 -4.34
CA GLN A 114 7.17 -27.03 -5.74
C GLN A 114 7.09 -25.87 -6.74
N SER A 115 6.45 -24.75 -6.36
CA SER A 115 6.37 -23.59 -7.23
C SER A 115 7.70 -22.83 -7.34
N LEU A 116 8.70 -23.13 -6.51
CA LEU A 116 9.97 -22.41 -6.42
C LEU A 116 11.03 -22.83 -7.44
N PHE A 117 10.85 -23.94 -8.14
CA PHE A 117 11.82 -24.45 -9.12
C PHE A 117 11.13 -24.75 -10.45
N LEU A 118 11.88 -24.64 -11.54
CA LEU A 118 11.44 -25.12 -12.87
C LEU A 118 12.05 -26.48 -13.19
N LEU A 119 13.24 -26.79 -12.66
CA LEU A 119 13.92 -28.06 -12.94
C LEU A 119 13.21 -29.25 -12.27
N SER A 120 12.77 -30.21 -13.09
CA SER A 120 12.00 -31.39 -12.68
C SER A 120 12.66 -32.19 -11.55
N ASP A 121 13.99 -32.35 -11.60
CA ASP A 121 14.73 -33.12 -10.58
C ASP A 121 14.73 -32.45 -9.21
N LYS A 122 14.66 -31.11 -9.19
CA LYS A 122 14.55 -30.34 -7.95
C LYS A 122 13.11 -30.34 -7.44
N VAL A 123 12.13 -30.21 -8.35
CA VAL A 123 10.70 -30.31 -8.03
C VAL A 123 10.36 -31.68 -7.43
N ALA A 124 10.88 -32.77 -7.99
CA ALA A 124 10.64 -34.14 -7.51
C ALA A 124 11.14 -34.39 -6.08
N ARG A 125 12.12 -33.61 -5.61
CA ARG A 125 12.67 -33.69 -4.25
C ARG A 125 11.87 -32.87 -3.23
N LEU A 126 10.88 -32.10 -3.67
CA LEU A 126 10.09 -31.23 -2.82
C LEU A 126 8.77 -31.88 -2.43
N PRO A 127 8.36 -31.75 -1.16
CA PRO A 127 7.03 -32.18 -0.75
C PRO A 127 5.97 -31.33 -1.47
N ALA A 128 4.78 -31.89 -1.72
CA ALA A 128 3.68 -31.15 -2.34
C ALA A 128 3.26 -29.93 -1.49
N THR A 129 3.30 -30.08 -0.16
CA THR A 129 3.01 -29.03 0.81
C THR A 129 4.03 -29.09 1.94
N TRP A 130 4.39 -27.92 2.49
CA TRP A 130 5.24 -27.86 3.66
C TRP A 130 4.40 -27.72 4.93
N VAL A 131 4.44 -28.73 5.80
CA VAL A 131 3.55 -28.85 6.98
C VAL A 131 4.08 -28.10 8.21
N ARG A 132 5.38 -27.74 8.24
CA ARG A 132 5.97 -27.11 9.43
C ARG A 132 5.62 -25.63 9.50
N GLU A 133 4.67 -25.32 10.36
CA GLU A 133 4.26 -23.96 10.73
C GLU A 133 5.43 -23.26 11.45
N LYS A 134 6.12 -22.35 10.78
CA LYS A 134 7.13 -21.49 11.43
C LYS A 134 6.38 -20.41 12.20
N ARG A 135 6.48 -20.46 13.53
CA ARG A 135 5.97 -19.39 14.39
C ARG A 135 7.07 -18.35 14.57
N PRO A 136 6.80 -17.06 14.32
CA PRO A 136 7.75 -16.00 14.66
C PRO A 136 8.03 -16.06 16.16
N ASN A 137 9.31 -16.14 16.53
CA ASN A 137 9.75 -15.85 17.89
C ASN A 137 10.44 -14.49 17.87
N PHE A 138 9.97 -13.57 18.70
CA PHE A 138 10.62 -12.26 18.86
C PHE A 138 12.01 -12.47 19.45
N ALA A 139 13.07 -12.15 18.69
CA ALA A 139 14.46 -12.34 19.11
C ALA A 139 14.97 -11.13 19.91
N SER A 140 14.71 -9.92 19.40
CA SER A 140 15.01 -8.66 20.06
C SER A 140 14.07 -7.59 19.52
N ILE A 141 13.89 -6.51 20.28
CA ILE A 141 13.19 -5.31 19.85
C ILE A 141 14.21 -4.19 19.94
N GLU A 142 14.67 -3.69 18.79
CA GLU A 142 15.60 -2.57 18.71
C GLU A 142 14.81 -1.28 18.51
N PRO A 143 14.85 -0.33 19.46
CA PRO A 143 14.17 0.95 19.31
C PRO A 143 14.89 1.77 18.23
N VAL A 144 14.27 1.89 17.05
CA VAL A 144 14.80 2.70 15.93
C VAL A 144 14.54 4.19 16.17
N ARG A 145 13.30 4.51 16.56
CA ARG A 145 12.86 5.86 16.92
C ARG A 145 11.62 5.78 17.79
N GLN A 146 11.43 6.76 18.65
CA GLN A 146 10.20 6.92 19.41
C GLN A 146 9.34 7.96 18.68
N VAL A 147 8.23 7.48 18.11
CA VAL A 147 7.23 8.31 17.43
C VAL A 147 5.86 7.88 17.93
N GLU A 148 4.91 8.80 17.99
CA GLU A 148 3.52 8.43 18.18
C GLU A 148 3.11 7.51 17.03
N CYS A 149 2.75 6.27 17.36
CA CYS A 149 2.30 5.28 16.39
C CYS A 149 1.05 4.58 16.91
N GLN A 150 0.23 4.12 15.97
CA GLN A 150 -1.03 3.46 16.24
C GLN A 150 -0.85 1.96 15.92
N CYS A 151 -0.78 1.06 16.92
CA CYS A 151 -0.83 -0.43 16.78
C CYS A 151 -2.00 -1.02 15.94
N ILE A 152 -1.82 -1.35 14.67
CA ILE A 152 -2.90 -1.93 13.84
C ILE A 152 -3.29 -3.34 14.33
N SER A 153 -4.61 -3.62 14.41
CA SER A 153 -5.13 -4.97 14.63
C SER A 153 -5.55 -5.56 13.28
N VAL A 154 -5.21 -6.83 13.06
CA VAL A 154 -5.48 -7.53 11.80
C VAL A 154 -6.54 -8.57 12.08
N SER A 155 -7.68 -8.46 11.38
CA SER A 155 -8.85 -9.34 11.55
C SER A 155 -8.64 -10.76 11.02
N HIS A 156 -7.59 -10.99 10.23
CA HIS A 156 -7.21 -12.33 9.80
C HIS A 156 -6.82 -13.21 11.02
N PRO A 157 -7.20 -14.51 11.07
CA PRO A 157 -6.94 -15.38 12.23
C PRO A 157 -5.48 -15.44 12.69
N THR A 158 -4.54 -15.25 11.76
CA THR A 158 -3.10 -15.27 12.03
C THR A 158 -2.53 -13.92 12.51
N ARG A 159 -3.34 -12.85 12.50
CA ARG A 159 -2.99 -11.48 12.89
C ARG A 159 -1.75 -10.89 12.22
N LEU A 160 -1.31 -11.49 11.11
CA LEU A 160 -0.11 -11.09 10.38
C LEU A 160 -0.47 -10.06 9.31
N TYR A 161 0.18 -8.90 9.33
CA TYR A 161 0.20 -7.97 8.20
C TYR A 161 1.65 -7.63 7.86
N ILE A 162 1.93 -7.39 6.59
CA ILE A 162 3.19 -6.83 6.10
C ILE A 162 2.86 -5.43 5.62
N THR A 163 3.41 -4.39 6.25
CA THR A 163 3.41 -3.04 5.67
C THR A 163 4.69 -2.82 4.89
N ASP A 164 4.52 -2.31 3.68
CA ASP A 164 5.33 -1.23 3.11
C ASP A 164 4.65 -0.62 1.87
N ASN A 165 3.61 -1.22 1.26
CA ASN A 165 3.07 -0.72 -0.01
C ASN A 165 1.54 -0.74 -0.25
N ASP A 166 0.67 -1.24 0.64
CA ASP A 166 -0.78 -1.23 0.36
C ASP A 166 -1.63 -1.27 1.64
N VAL A 167 -2.21 -0.13 2.02
CA VAL A 167 -3.34 -0.07 2.94
C VAL A 167 -4.58 0.41 2.17
N VAL A 168 -5.66 -0.36 2.24
CA VAL A 168 -6.96 0.03 1.69
C VAL A 168 -7.80 0.60 2.81
N THR A 169 -7.86 1.93 2.91
CA THR A 169 -8.80 2.63 3.78
C THR A 169 -10.11 2.91 3.03
N HIS A 170 -11.24 2.54 3.63
CA HIS A 170 -12.59 2.73 3.06
C HIS A 170 -12.99 4.21 2.93
N ASN A 171 -12.39 5.08 3.74
CA ASN A 171 -12.62 6.52 3.71
C ASN A 171 -12.02 7.17 2.46
N THR A 172 -10.85 6.69 2.04
CA THR A 172 -10.23 7.11 0.77
C THR A 172 -11.10 6.71 -0.41
N ALA A 173 -11.65 5.49 -0.43
CA ALA A 173 -12.55 5.08 -1.51
C ALA A 173 -13.79 6.00 -1.62
N PHE A 174 -14.42 6.35 -0.48
CA PHE A 174 -15.58 7.24 -0.48
C PHE A 174 -15.24 8.65 -0.97
N ALA A 175 -14.16 9.25 -0.46
CA ALA A 175 -13.73 10.58 -0.90
C ALA A 175 -13.31 10.61 -2.37
N LEU A 176 -12.67 9.54 -2.85
CA LEU A 176 -12.33 9.39 -4.26
C LEU A 176 -13.56 9.23 -5.15
N ASN A 177 -14.61 8.53 -4.73
CA ASN A 177 -15.84 8.45 -5.53
C ASN A 177 -16.55 9.81 -5.63
N ILE A 178 -16.51 10.63 -4.58
CA ILE A 178 -17.01 12.02 -4.65
C ILE A 178 -16.15 12.85 -5.62
N ALA A 179 -14.82 12.73 -5.52
CA ALA A 179 -13.89 13.40 -6.42
C ALA A 179 -14.08 12.97 -7.89
N GLU A 180 -14.24 11.67 -8.12
CA GLU A 180 -14.55 11.06 -9.41
C GLU A 180 -15.83 11.67 -9.98
N TYR A 181 -16.92 11.72 -9.21
CA TYR A 181 -18.18 12.33 -9.66
C TYR A 181 -18.02 13.81 -10.03
N VAL A 182 -17.33 14.60 -9.20
CA VAL A 182 -17.12 16.04 -9.48
C VAL A 182 -16.25 16.25 -10.73
N ALA A 183 -15.23 15.42 -10.95
CA ALA A 183 -14.34 15.57 -12.09
C ALA A 183 -14.95 15.01 -13.38
N VAL A 184 -15.52 13.80 -13.33
CA VAL A 184 -16.00 13.06 -14.51
C VAL A 184 -17.41 13.48 -14.92
N ASP A 185 -18.34 13.57 -13.96
CA ASP A 185 -19.76 13.81 -14.26
C ASP A 185 -20.12 15.30 -14.24
N VAL A 186 -19.57 16.07 -13.29
CA VAL A 186 -19.81 17.52 -13.20
C VAL A 186 -18.84 18.32 -14.07
N GLY A 187 -17.66 17.76 -14.38
CA GLY A 187 -16.65 18.40 -15.23
C GLY A 187 -15.90 19.55 -14.56
N LEU A 188 -15.85 19.61 -13.23
CA LEU A 188 -15.13 20.65 -12.50
C LEU A 188 -13.74 20.18 -12.06
N PRO A 189 -12.70 21.03 -12.11
CA PRO A 189 -11.36 20.65 -11.68
C PRO A 189 -11.27 20.21 -10.21
N VAL A 190 -10.68 19.05 -9.96
CA VAL A 190 -10.50 18.48 -8.61
C VAL A 190 -9.01 18.34 -8.30
N ALA A 191 -8.63 18.73 -7.08
CA ALA A 191 -7.28 18.50 -6.55
C ALA A 191 -7.31 17.41 -5.48
N VAL A 192 -6.46 16.40 -5.60
CA VAL A 192 -6.29 15.33 -4.61
C VAL A 192 -4.87 15.40 -4.07
N PHE A 193 -4.73 15.76 -2.80
CA PHE A 193 -3.46 15.71 -2.07
C PHE A 193 -3.42 14.41 -1.28
N SER A 194 -2.60 13.45 -1.73
CA SER A 194 -2.42 12.18 -1.06
C SER A 194 -1.04 12.08 -0.46
N MET A 195 -1.00 11.90 0.86
CA MET A 195 0.23 11.82 1.63
C MET A 195 0.54 10.37 2.05
N GLU A 196 -0.44 9.48 1.90
CA GLU A 196 -0.32 8.04 2.20
C GLU A 196 -0.12 7.20 0.93
N MET A 197 -0.83 7.53 -0.15
CA MET A 197 -0.89 6.71 -1.36
C MET A 197 -0.24 7.39 -2.57
N GLY A 198 0.43 6.58 -3.40
CA GLY A 198 0.93 7.04 -4.69
C GLY A 198 -0.19 7.32 -5.69
N GLY A 199 0.01 8.27 -6.58
CA GLY A 199 -0.95 8.69 -7.60
C GLY A 199 -1.35 7.56 -8.55
N THR A 200 -0.44 6.64 -8.85
CA THR A 200 -0.75 5.43 -9.64
C THR A 200 -1.77 4.54 -8.92
N GLN A 201 -1.64 4.37 -7.60
CA GLN A 201 -2.58 3.55 -6.84
C GLN A 201 -3.98 4.19 -6.78
N LEU A 202 -4.04 5.51 -6.62
CA LEU A 202 -5.29 6.27 -6.66
C LEU A 202 -5.95 6.18 -8.04
N ALA A 203 -5.18 6.36 -9.11
CA ALA A 203 -5.69 6.25 -10.48
C ALA A 203 -6.25 4.84 -10.77
N MET A 204 -5.58 3.79 -10.31
CA MET A 204 -6.07 2.41 -10.47
C MET A 204 -7.38 2.17 -9.73
N ARG A 205 -7.56 2.73 -8.52
CA ARG A 205 -8.85 2.72 -7.81
C ARG A 205 -9.92 3.52 -8.58
N MET A 206 -9.52 4.68 -9.12
CA MET A 206 -10.20 5.50 -10.13
C MET A 206 -10.89 4.63 -11.19
N LEU A 207 -10.04 3.93 -11.94
CA LEU A 207 -10.41 3.10 -13.08
C LEU A 207 -11.27 1.91 -12.68
N ALA A 208 -10.94 1.25 -11.56
CA ALA A 208 -11.73 0.14 -11.04
C ALA A 208 -13.16 0.58 -10.69
N SER A 209 -13.30 1.76 -10.06
CA SER A 209 -14.60 2.34 -9.73
C SER A 209 -15.40 2.73 -10.98
N ILE A 210 -14.81 3.51 -11.90
CA ILE A 210 -15.50 3.98 -13.11
C ILE A 210 -15.90 2.81 -14.01
N GLY A 211 -14.99 1.85 -14.21
CA GLY A 211 -15.21 0.69 -15.08
C GLY A 211 -16.05 -0.42 -14.46
N ARG A 212 -16.38 -0.32 -13.16
CA ARG A 212 -16.96 -1.43 -12.37
C ARG A 212 -16.15 -2.72 -12.55
N LEU A 213 -14.84 -2.61 -12.33
CA LEU A 213 -13.88 -3.68 -12.54
C LEU A 213 -13.28 -4.13 -11.22
N ASP A 214 -13.18 -5.44 -11.04
CA ASP A 214 -12.54 -6.01 -9.86
C ASP A 214 -11.10 -5.48 -9.73
N SER A 215 -10.82 -4.81 -8.61
CA SER A 215 -9.54 -4.12 -8.39
C SER A 215 -8.32 -5.05 -8.39
N HIS A 216 -8.50 -6.31 -8.01
CA HIS A 216 -7.44 -7.32 -8.10
C HIS A 216 -7.20 -7.74 -9.56
N ARG A 217 -8.26 -7.87 -10.36
CA ARG A 217 -8.14 -8.20 -11.79
C ARG A 217 -7.52 -7.06 -12.60
N VAL A 218 -7.89 -5.81 -12.33
CA VAL A 218 -7.23 -4.64 -12.94
C VAL A 218 -5.75 -4.60 -12.57
N ARG A 219 -5.39 -4.85 -11.31
CA ARG A 219 -3.99 -4.88 -10.86
C ARG A 219 -3.17 -6.02 -11.46
N THR A 220 -3.79 -7.18 -11.68
CA THR A 220 -3.13 -8.37 -12.25
C THR A 220 -3.13 -8.40 -13.77
N GLY A 221 -3.89 -7.52 -14.43
CA GLY A 221 -4.07 -7.50 -15.89
C GLY A 221 -4.85 -8.69 -16.44
N ARG A 222 -5.49 -9.50 -15.57
CA ARG A 222 -6.26 -10.70 -15.96
C ARG A 222 -7.72 -10.34 -16.20
N LEU A 223 -7.95 -9.51 -17.22
CA LEU A 223 -9.26 -9.02 -17.62
C LEU A 223 -9.81 -9.85 -18.78
N THR A 224 -11.14 -10.03 -18.82
CA THR A 224 -11.83 -10.56 -20.00
C THR A 224 -11.92 -9.50 -21.10
N ASP A 225 -12.28 -9.88 -22.33
CA ASP A 225 -12.41 -8.93 -23.44
C ASP A 225 -13.47 -7.84 -23.16
N ASP A 226 -14.56 -8.19 -22.47
CA ASP A 226 -15.57 -7.24 -22.00
C ASP A 226 -15.00 -6.25 -20.96
N GLU A 227 -14.23 -6.76 -20.00
CA GLU A 227 -13.60 -5.94 -18.97
C GLU A 227 -12.50 -5.05 -19.53
N TRP A 228 -11.76 -5.51 -20.54
CA TRP A 228 -10.84 -4.68 -21.30
C TRP A 228 -11.57 -3.51 -21.96
N SER A 229 -12.73 -3.78 -22.56
CA SER A 229 -13.56 -2.73 -23.16
C SER A 229 -14.04 -1.70 -22.12
N ARG A 230 -14.48 -2.16 -20.94
CA ARG A 230 -14.87 -1.29 -19.81
C ARG A 230 -13.68 -0.51 -19.24
N LEU A 231 -12.49 -1.11 -19.16
CA LEU A 231 -11.27 -0.43 -18.73
C LEU A 231 -10.87 0.68 -19.69
N THR A 232 -10.90 0.41 -21.00
CA THR A 232 -10.60 1.41 -22.03
C THR A 232 -11.59 2.57 -21.96
N TYR A 233 -12.87 2.29 -21.75
CA TYR A 233 -13.88 3.33 -21.52
C TYR A 233 -13.56 4.18 -20.27
N ALA A 234 -13.26 3.52 -19.15
CA ALA A 234 -12.91 4.20 -17.90
C ALA A 234 -11.63 5.06 -18.04
N LEU A 235 -10.63 4.57 -18.76
CA LEU A 235 -9.40 5.30 -19.08
C LEU A 235 -9.69 6.57 -19.87
N GLY A 236 -10.54 6.49 -20.90
CA GLY A 236 -10.96 7.66 -21.67
C GLY A 236 -11.64 8.71 -20.79
N LYS A 237 -12.59 8.28 -19.96
CA LYS A 237 -13.28 9.17 -19.02
C LYS A 237 -12.34 9.83 -18.01
N LEU A 238 -11.42 9.06 -17.42
CA LEU A 238 -10.48 9.59 -16.44
C LEU A 238 -9.44 10.52 -17.08
N HIS A 239 -9.04 10.25 -18.33
CA HIS A 239 -8.10 11.10 -19.08
C HIS A 239 -8.69 12.47 -19.41
N GLU A 240 -9.98 12.52 -19.74
CA GLU A 240 -10.71 13.77 -20.00
C GLU A 240 -11.05 14.55 -18.73
N ALA A 241 -11.12 13.87 -17.58
CA ALA A 241 -11.49 14.48 -16.32
C ALA A 241 -10.39 15.45 -15.81
N PRO A 242 -10.75 16.67 -15.36
CA PRO A 242 -9.80 17.64 -14.81
C PRO A 242 -9.36 17.27 -13.39
N MET A 243 -8.71 16.12 -13.24
CA MET A 243 -8.24 15.55 -11.98
C MET A 243 -6.74 15.81 -11.81
N HIS A 244 -6.36 16.45 -10.70
CA HIS A 244 -4.96 16.75 -10.36
C HIS A 244 -4.55 16.03 -9.08
N ILE A 245 -3.64 15.08 -9.19
CA ILE A 245 -3.15 14.30 -8.04
C ILE A 245 -1.75 14.78 -7.65
N ASP A 246 -1.57 15.10 -6.38
CA ASP A 246 -0.29 15.41 -5.77
C ASP A 246 0.04 14.35 -4.71
N GLU A 247 1.04 13.52 -4.99
CA GLU A 247 1.50 12.42 -4.13
C GLU A 247 2.67 12.82 -3.20
N THR A 248 2.90 14.13 -3.01
CA THR A 248 3.97 14.61 -2.14
C THR A 248 3.64 14.29 -0.67
N GLY A 249 4.37 13.35 -0.07
CA GLY A 249 4.24 12.98 1.34
C GLY A 249 4.71 14.07 2.32
N GLY A 250 4.16 14.05 3.54
CA GLY A 250 4.62 14.90 4.66
C GLY A 250 4.42 16.41 4.45
N MET A 251 3.43 16.81 3.65
CA MET A 251 3.20 18.21 3.30
C MET A 251 2.63 19.02 4.47
N ASN A 252 3.20 20.21 4.73
CA ASN A 252 2.66 21.12 5.74
C ASN A 252 1.50 21.97 5.16
N PRO A 253 0.66 22.62 6.02
CA PRO A 253 -0.48 23.41 5.55
C PRO A 253 -0.11 24.60 4.66
N THR A 254 1.08 25.17 4.83
CA THR A 254 1.55 26.31 4.03
C THR A 254 1.88 25.88 2.60
N ASP A 255 2.54 24.74 2.45
CA ASP A 255 2.87 24.13 1.16
C ASP A 255 1.60 23.73 0.41
N LEU A 256 0.64 23.11 1.11
CA LEU A 256 -0.66 22.76 0.55
C LEU A 256 -1.39 23.99 0.03
N ARG A 257 -1.42 25.07 0.82
CA ARG A 257 -2.01 26.35 0.40
C ARG A 257 -1.32 26.95 -0.82
N GLY A 258 0.01 26.91 -0.88
CA GLY A 258 0.78 27.39 -2.03
C GLY A 258 0.46 26.62 -3.31
N ARG A 259 0.40 25.29 -3.22
CA ARG A 259 0.07 24.40 -4.34
C ARG A 259 -1.38 24.55 -4.80
N ALA A 260 -2.33 24.59 -3.88
CA ALA A 260 -3.74 24.80 -4.17
C ALA A 260 -3.99 26.15 -4.86
N ARG A 261 -3.34 27.23 -4.39
CA ARG A 261 -3.40 28.55 -5.06
C ARG A 261 -2.82 28.52 -6.46
N ARG A 262 -1.67 27.88 -6.65
CA ARG A 262 -1.04 27.76 -7.97
C ARG A 262 -1.95 27.01 -8.93
N LEU A 263 -2.54 25.90 -8.48
CA LEU A 263 -3.46 25.13 -9.29
C LEU A 263 -4.73 25.92 -9.63
N LYS A 264 -5.35 26.60 -8.66
CA LYS A 264 -6.50 27.48 -8.90
C LYS A 264 -6.19 28.54 -9.97
N ARG A 265 -4.98 29.13 -9.97
CA ARG A 265 -4.58 30.09 -11.02
C ARG A 265 -4.46 29.46 -12.41
N GLN A 266 -4.08 28.19 -12.49
CA GLN A 266 -3.95 27.46 -13.76
C GLN A 266 -5.32 27.05 -14.32
N VAL A 267 -6.21 26.55 -13.46
CA VAL A 267 -7.52 25.99 -13.89
C VAL A 267 -8.70 26.95 -13.70
N GLY A 268 -8.45 28.13 -13.12
CA GLY A 268 -9.47 29.13 -12.80
C GLY A 268 -10.25 28.77 -11.53
N LYS A 269 -11.26 27.91 -11.65
CA LYS A 269 -12.14 27.50 -10.54
C LYS A 269 -11.90 26.02 -10.22
N LEU A 270 -11.58 25.73 -8.96
CA LEU A 270 -11.59 24.37 -8.44
C LEU A 270 -13.01 24.00 -7.99
N GLY A 271 -13.45 22.80 -8.31
CA GLY A 271 -14.71 22.24 -7.84
C GLY A 271 -14.58 21.59 -6.46
N LEU A 272 -13.43 20.98 -6.16
CA LEU A 272 -13.18 20.24 -4.92
C LEU A 272 -11.68 20.12 -4.63
N ILE A 273 -11.34 20.12 -3.34
CA ILE A 273 -10.03 19.66 -2.86
C ILE A 273 -10.25 18.47 -1.92
N VAL A 274 -9.53 17.37 -2.15
CA VAL A 274 -9.49 16.19 -1.27
C VAL A 274 -8.11 16.08 -0.65
N ILE A 275 -8.05 15.82 0.66
CA ILE A 275 -6.80 15.65 1.42
C ILE A 275 -6.84 14.32 2.15
N ASP A 276 -5.90 13.43 1.82
CA ASP A 276 -5.80 12.08 2.36
C ASP A 276 -4.42 11.84 3.02
N TYR A 277 -4.30 11.87 4.35
CA TYR A 277 -5.25 12.32 5.39
C TYR A 277 -4.54 13.33 6.31
N ILE A 278 -5.30 14.18 7.00
CA ILE A 278 -4.74 15.39 7.66
C ILE A 278 -3.71 15.09 8.74
N GLN A 279 -3.77 13.93 9.38
CA GLN A 279 -2.79 13.52 10.39
C GLN A 279 -1.41 13.17 9.79
N LEU A 280 -1.24 13.09 8.46
CA LEU A 280 0.09 12.99 7.86
C LEU A 280 0.74 14.34 7.59
N MET A 281 0.02 15.44 7.83
CA MET A 281 0.58 16.78 7.72
C MET A 281 1.48 17.07 8.91
N GLY A 282 2.74 17.42 8.62
CA GLY A 282 3.69 17.88 9.62
C GLY A 282 3.58 19.39 9.85
N THR A 283 3.69 19.83 11.10
CA THR A 283 3.99 21.23 11.42
C THR A 283 5.50 21.38 11.58
N THR A 284 6.03 22.56 11.25
CA THR A 284 7.49 22.81 11.24
C THR A 284 8.10 22.95 12.64
N ARG A 285 7.28 22.87 13.71
CA ARG A 285 7.71 23.12 15.10
C ARG A 285 7.90 21.81 15.84
N GLN A 286 9.15 21.46 16.15
CA GLN A 286 9.45 20.33 17.02
C GLN A 286 8.96 20.61 18.46
N GLY A 287 8.10 19.74 19.00
CA GLY A 287 7.77 19.70 20.44
C GLY A 287 6.38 20.22 20.83
N GLU A 288 5.50 20.54 19.89
CA GLU A 288 4.12 20.90 20.20
C GLU A 288 3.24 19.66 20.45
N ASN A 289 2.22 19.83 21.30
CA ASN A 289 1.22 18.78 21.53
C ASN A 289 0.46 18.51 20.21
N ARG A 290 0.33 17.25 19.84
CA ARG A 290 -0.35 16.79 18.63
C ARG A 290 -1.75 17.39 18.45
N ALA A 291 -2.49 17.56 19.54
CA ALA A 291 -3.80 18.19 19.52
C ALA A 291 -3.76 19.65 19.02
N THR A 292 -2.70 20.39 19.37
CA THR A 292 -2.46 21.76 18.91
C THR A 292 -2.14 21.79 17.42
N GLU A 293 -1.27 20.89 16.94
CA GLU A 293 -0.92 20.78 15.52
C GLU A 293 -2.16 20.53 14.65
N VAL A 294 -2.99 19.55 15.02
CA VAL A 294 -4.22 19.24 14.29
C VAL A 294 -5.19 20.41 14.33
N SER A 295 -5.21 21.16 15.44
CA SER A 295 -6.02 22.37 15.55
C SER A 295 -5.53 23.49 14.61
N GLU A 296 -4.22 23.66 14.44
CA GLU A 296 -3.66 24.60 13.47
C GLU A 296 -3.94 24.19 12.03
N ILE A 297 -3.78 22.89 11.71
CA ILE A 297 -4.11 22.33 10.40
C ILE A 297 -5.58 22.59 10.07
N SER A 298 -6.49 22.22 10.97
CA SER A 298 -7.95 22.41 10.81
C SER A 298 -8.31 23.87 10.50
N ARG A 299 -7.81 24.82 11.28
CA ARG A 299 -8.03 26.25 11.06
C ARG A 299 -7.45 26.73 9.73
N SER A 300 -6.26 26.26 9.37
CA SER A 300 -5.60 26.61 8.10
C SER A 300 -6.40 26.11 6.91
N LEU A 301 -6.91 24.87 6.96
CA LEU A 301 -7.78 24.30 5.93
C LEU A 301 -9.10 25.07 5.81
N LYS A 302 -9.72 25.44 6.94
CA LYS A 302 -10.94 26.27 6.93
C LYS A 302 -10.70 27.65 6.31
N ALA A 303 -9.57 28.27 6.63
CA ALA A 303 -9.17 29.55 6.01
C ALA A 303 -8.91 29.39 4.50
N LEU A 304 -8.25 28.30 4.09
CA LEU A 304 -8.00 27.99 2.68
C LEU A 304 -9.29 27.79 1.90
N ALA A 305 -10.25 27.03 2.44
CA ALA A 305 -11.55 26.77 1.81
C ALA A 305 -12.29 28.08 1.52
N ARG A 306 -12.30 29.00 2.50
CA ARG A 306 -12.91 30.34 2.35
C ARG A 306 -12.17 31.23 1.38
N GLU A 307 -10.84 31.21 1.43
CA GLU A 307 -10.01 32.04 0.55
C GLU A 307 -10.14 31.61 -0.91
N LEU A 308 -10.12 30.31 -1.16
CA LEU A 308 -10.25 29.77 -2.51
C LEU A 308 -11.70 29.66 -2.97
N ASP A 309 -12.69 29.83 -2.10
CA ASP A 309 -14.10 29.58 -2.40
C ASP A 309 -14.32 28.18 -3.01
N VAL A 310 -13.76 27.18 -2.32
CA VAL A 310 -13.72 25.78 -2.78
C VAL A 310 -14.04 24.86 -1.61
N PRO A 311 -14.95 23.88 -1.78
CA PRO A 311 -15.18 22.87 -0.76
C PRO A 311 -13.94 21.98 -0.58
N ILE A 312 -13.58 21.72 0.68
CA ILE A 312 -12.45 20.84 1.04
C ILE A 312 -13.00 19.63 1.79
N ILE A 313 -12.69 18.44 1.28
CA ILE A 313 -12.88 17.17 1.99
C ILE A 313 -11.54 16.78 2.60
N ALA A 314 -11.49 16.78 3.92
CA ALA A 314 -10.33 16.37 4.69
C ALA A 314 -10.62 15.02 5.35
N LEU A 315 -9.84 14.00 5.00
CA LEU A 315 -9.93 12.70 5.67
C LEU A 315 -9.24 12.79 7.03
N SER A 316 -9.91 12.27 8.05
CA SER A 316 -9.42 12.22 9.42
C SER A 316 -9.57 10.81 9.96
N GLN A 317 -8.52 10.30 10.60
CA GLN A 317 -8.59 9.05 11.34
C GLN A 317 -9.24 9.27 12.70
N LEU A 318 -10.04 8.30 13.15
CA LEU A 318 -10.70 8.32 14.44
C LEU A 318 -9.83 7.68 15.53
N SER A 319 -10.14 8.00 16.78
CA SER A 319 -9.57 7.29 17.92
C SER A 319 -9.97 5.82 17.90
N ARG A 320 -9.05 4.95 18.33
CA ARG A 320 -9.30 3.51 18.43
C ARG A 320 -10.24 3.10 19.55
N LYS A 321 -10.59 4.03 20.44
CA LYS A 321 -11.57 3.78 21.49
C LYS A 321 -12.94 3.38 20.92
N VAL A 322 -13.23 3.74 19.66
CA VAL A 322 -14.38 3.20 18.91
C VAL A 322 -14.39 1.67 18.94
N GLU A 323 -13.22 1.06 18.79
CA GLU A 323 -13.04 -0.39 18.73
C GLU A 323 -13.15 -1.08 20.10
N GLU A 324 -13.29 -0.34 21.18
CA GLU A 324 -13.49 -0.90 22.53
C GLU A 324 -14.98 -0.91 22.91
N ARG A 325 -15.80 -0.07 22.25
CA ARG A 325 -17.23 0.04 22.53
C ARG A 325 -18.02 -1.17 22.02
N THR A 326 -19.18 -1.43 22.61
CA THR A 326 -20.13 -2.44 22.11
C THR A 326 -20.73 -2.03 20.78
N ASP A 327 -21.24 -0.79 20.71
CA ASP A 327 -21.59 -0.15 19.44
C ASP A 327 -20.34 0.48 18.83
N LYS A 328 -19.97 0.02 17.63
CA LYS A 328 -18.80 0.47 16.86
C LYS A 328 -19.12 1.66 15.96
N ARG A 329 -20.36 2.17 15.95
CA ARG A 329 -20.70 3.38 15.22
C ARG A 329 -19.89 4.57 15.75
N PRO A 330 -19.15 5.28 14.89
CA PRO A 330 -18.43 6.48 15.29
C PRO A 330 -19.35 7.56 15.88
N MET A 331 -18.82 8.32 16.82
CA MET A 331 -19.47 9.47 17.42
C MET A 331 -18.52 10.68 17.46
N MET A 332 -19.07 11.87 17.68
CA MET A 332 -18.29 13.12 17.75
C MET A 332 -17.15 13.05 18.77
N SER A 333 -17.37 12.35 19.89
CA SER A 333 -16.35 12.17 20.92
C SER A 333 -15.15 11.30 20.48
N ASP A 334 -15.23 10.59 19.36
CA ASP A 334 -14.09 9.83 18.81
C ASP A 334 -13.10 10.72 18.06
N LEU A 335 -13.46 11.99 17.79
CA LEU A 335 -12.58 13.04 17.27
C LEU A 335 -11.80 13.76 18.38
N ARG A 336 -11.88 13.30 19.65
CA ARG A 336 -11.49 14.05 20.86
C ARG A 336 -10.02 14.46 20.97
N GLU A 337 -9.11 13.83 20.24
CA GLU A 337 -7.71 14.32 20.10
C GLU A 337 -7.63 15.58 19.21
N SER A 338 -8.76 16.05 18.67
CA SER A 338 -8.88 17.06 17.64
C SER A 338 -10.17 17.88 17.77
N GLY A 339 -10.49 18.35 18.98
CA GLY A 339 -11.70 19.16 19.23
C GLY A 339 -11.86 20.41 18.33
N ALA A 340 -10.75 20.91 17.77
CA ALA A 340 -10.79 21.97 16.76
C ALA A 340 -11.42 21.52 15.42
N ILE A 341 -11.22 20.27 14.98
CA ILE A 341 -11.88 19.75 13.77
C ILE A 341 -13.39 19.82 13.94
N GLU A 342 -13.89 19.38 15.11
CA GLU A 342 -15.30 19.45 15.43
C GLU A 342 -15.84 20.88 15.33
N GLN A 343 -15.10 21.89 15.79
CA GLN A 343 -15.55 23.29 15.78
C GLN A 343 -15.48 23.91 14.37
N ASP A 344 -14.37 23.70 13.67
CA ASP A 344 -14.05 24.35 12.39
C ASP A 344 -14.84 23.75 11.21
N ALA A 345 -15.09 22.43 11.23
CA ALA A 345 -15.79 21.75 10.16
C ALA A 345 -17.23 22.25 10.03
N ASP A 346 -17.69 22.45 8.79
CA ASP A 346 -19.11 22.74 8.51
C ASP A 346 -19.94 21.47 8.51
N VAL A 347 -19.38 20.38 7.99
CA VAL A 347 -20.01 19.06 7.89
C VAL A 347 -19.02 18.00 8.38
N ILE A 348 -19.50 17.05 9.16
CA ILE A 348 -18.73 15.87 9.58
C ILE A 348 -19.51 14.63 9.16
N LEU A 349 -18.89 13.85 8.29
CA LEU A 349 -19.40 12.56 7.82
C LEU A 349 -18.56 11.47 8.48
N MET A 350 -19.24 10.48 9.05
CA MET A 350 -18.61 9.32 9.66
C MET A 350 -19.10 8.08 8.94
N MET A 351 -18.14 7.30 8.43
CA MET A 351 -18.43 6.07 7.71
C MET A 351 -18.52 4.91 8.69
N TYR A 352 -19.55 4.08 8.54
CA TYR A 352 -19.70 2.83 9.28
C TYR A 352 -20.16 1.71 8.35
N ARG A 353 -19.58 0.52 8.51
CA ARG A 353 -19.97 -0.69 7.78
C ARG A 353 -20.15 -1.82 8.79
N GLU A 354 -21.39 -2.26 8.99
CA GLU A 354 -21.65 -3.31 9.97
C GLU A 354 -20.99 -4.64 9.59
N GLU A 355 -20.96 -4.97 8.30
CA GLU A 355 -20.36 -6.22 7.79
C GLU A 355 -18.87 -6.39 8.14
N TYR A 356 -18.16 -5.29 8.38
CA TYR A 356 -16.76 -5.33 8.83
C TYR A 356 -16.64 -5.89 10.25
N TYR A 357 -17.61 -5.57 11.12
CA TYR A 357 -17.64 -6.01 12.51
C TYR A 357 -18.45 -7.29 12.72
N LYS A 358 -19.46 -7.52 11.87
CA LYS A 358 -20.37 -8.66 11.90
C LYS A 358 -20.47 -9.27 10.50
N PRO A 359 -19.58 -10.22 10.13
CA PRO A 359 -19.57 -10.82 8.79
C PRO A 359 -20.86 -11.54 8.38
N ASP A 360 -21.69 -11.93 9.35
CA ASP A 360 -22.98 -12.61 9.14
C ASP A 360 -24.18 -11.65 9.21
N THR A 361 -23.96 -10.33 9.22
CA THR A 361 -25.06 -9.34 9.19
C THR A 361 -25.95 -9.55 7.96
N PRO A 362 -27.28 -9.38 8.06
CA PRO A 362 -28.16 -9.35 6.88
C PRO A 362 -27.84 -8.17 5.96
N ASP A 363 -27.26 -7.08 6.47
CA ASP A 363 -27.02 -5.84 5.73
C ASP A 363 -25.67 -5.85 4.98
N LYS A 364 -25.35 -6.96 4.30
CA LYS A 364 -24.10 -7.09 3.54
C LYS A 364 -24.02 -6.08 2.41
N GLY A 365 -22.83 -5.50 2.24
CA GLY A 365 -22.60 -4.42 1.28
C GLY A 365 -23.28 -3.10 1.65
N MET A 366 -23.87 -2.95 2.84
CA MET A 366 -24.39 -1.66 3.29
C MET A 366 -23.32 -0.83 3.99
N ALA A 367 -23.26 0.46 3.65
CA ALA A 367 -22.46 1.45 4.34
C ALA A 367 -23.34 2.60 4.84
N GLU A 368 -23.21 2.93 6.12
CA GLU A 368 -23.84 4.07 6.75
C GLU A 368 -22.91 5.29 6.65
N VAL A 369 -23.43 6.38 6.09
CA VAL A 369 -22.83 7.71 6.15
C VAL A 369 -23.56 8.49 7.23
N ILE A 370 -22.97 8.54 8.43
CA ILE A 370 -23.54 9.22 9.59
C ILE A 370 -23.11 10.69 9.52
N ILE A 371 -24.09 11.58 9.36
CA ILE A 371 -23.90 13.03 9.40
C ILE A 371 -23.88 13.46 10.87
N GLY A 372 -22.69 13.40 11.49
CA GLY A 372 -22.49 13.76 12.89
C GLY A 372 -22.60 15.26 13.15
N LYS A 373 -22.25 16.08 12.15
CA LYS A 373 -22.41 17.53 12.19
C LYS A 373 -22.84 18.06 10.83
N GLN A 374 -23.77 19.01 10.82
CA GLN A 374 -24.17 19.78 9.64
C GLN A 374 -24.54 21.19 10.09
N ARG A 375 -23.75 22.20 9.73
CA ARG A 375 -23.93 23.57 10.21
C ARG A 375 -25.24 24.21 9.71
N ASN A 376 -25.66 23.86 8.49
CA ASN A 376 -26.78 24.53 7.79
C ASN A 376 -27.93 23.57 7.44
N GLY A 377 -28.14 22.51 8.22
CA GLY A 377 -29.11 21.46 7.86
C GLY A 377 -29.20 20.34 8.90
N PRO A 378 -30.05 19.34 8.65
CA PRO A 378 -30.26 18.25 9.58
C PRO A 378 -29.06 17.31 9.64
N THR A 379 -28.84 16.73 10.83
CA THR A 379 -28.04 15.52 11.01
C THR A 379 -28.89 14.28 10.70
N GLY A 380 -28.25 13.13 10.56
CA GLY A 380 -28.94 11.87 10.27
C GLY A 380 -27.99 10.85 9.65
N THR A 381 -28.52 9.69 9.29
CA THR A 381 -27.76 8.64 8.62
C THR A 381 -28.27 8.43 7.21
N VAL A 382 -27.37 8.39 6.25
CA VAL A 382 -27.66 8.05 4.85
C VAL A 382 -27.07 6.68 4.57
N ASN A 383 -27.90 5.73 4.12
CA ASN A 383 -27.44 4.40 3.76
C ASN A 383 -27.06 4.35 2.28
N LEU A 384 -25.89 3.80 2.00
CA LEU A 384 -25.33 3.57 0.68
C LEU A 384 -25.03 2.08 0.48
N THR A 385 -24.94 1.66 -0.77
CA THR A 385 -24.39 0.36 -1.14
C THR A 385 -22.90 0.50 -1.39
N PHE A 386 -22.08 -0.32 -0.74
CA PHE A 386 -20.64 -0.41 -0.96
C PHE A 386 -20.29 -1.68 -1.73
N LEU A 387 -19.85 -1.49 -2.97
CA LEU A 387 -19.34 -2.52 -3.86
C LEU A 387 -17.84 -2.66 -3.65
N GLY A 388 -17.46 -3.49 -2.67
CA GLY A 388 -16.07 -3.66 -2.25
C GLY A 388 -15.11 -4.10 -3.35
N GLU A 389 -15.58 -4.95 -4.28
CA GLU A 389 -14.82 -5.41 -5.45
C GLU A 389 -14.37 -4.26 -6.38
N TYR A 390 -15.16 -3.19 -6.47
CA TYR A 390 -14.91 -2.03 -7.32
C TYR A 390 -14.46 -0.80 -6.53
N THR A 391 -14.34 -0.92 -5.20
CA THR A 391 -14.11 0.22 -4.30
C THR A 391 -15.10 1.38 -4.54
N ARG A 392 -16.37 1.04 -4.78
CA ARG A 392 -17.40 1.98 -5.22
C ARG A 392 -18.58 2.08 -4.26
N PHE A 393 -19.02 3.30 -3.98
CA PHE A 393 -20.27 3.57 -3.27
C PHE A 393 -21.37 3.94 -4.26
N GLU A 394 -22.56 3.37 -4.09
CA GLU A 394 -23.75 3.65 -4.89
C GLU A 394 -24.94 3.99 -3.98
N ASN A 395 -25.95 4.65 -4.57
CA ASN A 395 -27.20 4.89 -3.86
C ASN A 395 -27.86 3.55 -3.54
N LEU A 396 -28.32 3.38 -2.30
CA LEU A 396 -29.09 2.21 -1.91
C LEU A 396 -30.36 2.14 -2.76
N ALA A 397 -30.53 1.04 -3.51
CA ALA A 397 -31.75 0.79 -4.27
C ALA A 397 -32.94 0.77 -3.31
N ARG A 398 -33.93 1.63 -3.56
CA ARG A 398 -35.18 1.67 -2.79
C ARG A 398 -36.21 0.72 -3.37
#